data_AF-A0A4U1LBK4-F1
#
_entry.id   AF-A0A4U1LBK4-F1
#
_cell.length_a   1.000
_cell.length_b   1.000
_cell.length_c   1.000
_cell.angle_alpha   90.00
_cell.angle_beta   90.00
_cell.angle_gamma   90.00
#
_symmetry.space_group_name_H-M   'P 1'
#
loop_
_entity.id
_entity.type
_entity.pdbx_description
1 polymer ?
#
loop_
_entity_poly.entity_id
_entity_poly.type
_entity_poly.pdbx_seq_one_letter_code
_entity_poly.pdbx_strand_id
1 'polypeptide(L)'
;MGQTAVVKHLTKLFDILFRFLLGSGTTWNQAKAKVHKELGISQAKIFAWKSHSIVEIDSKKNLVILKGENGKLIPIESDKKTTQNLIKGIAENQFLPKYGTDFINEIKSWNFEYYRTKPPEYKVDLRAKLKPEDQTTEKRKKMYHKRNIVVSEFFIKKLIEKTI
;
A
#
# COMPACT_ATOMS: atom_id res chain seq x y z
N MET A 1 23.40 12.69 -8.51
CA MET A 1 21.96 12.65 -8.14
C MET A 1 21.72 12.27 -6.65
N GLY A 2 22.62 12.60 -5.72
CA GLY A 2 22.50 12.20 -4.29
C GLY A 2 22.07 13.31 -3.31
N GLN A 3 22.19 14.59 -3.68
CA GLN A 3 21.93 15.71 -2.75
C GLN A 3 20.44 15.89 -2.40
N THR A 4 19.52 15.60 -3.31
CA THR A 4 18.08 15.85 -3.11
C THR A 4 17.43 14.86 -2.12
N ALA A 5 17.89 13.61 -2.06
CA ALA A 5 17.36 12.62 -1.13
C ALA A 5 17.82 12.90 0.32
N VAL A 6 19.08 13.28 0.51
CA VAL A 6 19.65 13.61 1.82
C VAL A 6 18.98 14.87 2.40
N VAL A 7 18.81 15.91 1.58
CA VAL A 7 18.11 17.14 1.99
C VAL A 7 16.65 16.87 2.37
N LYS A 8 15.94 16.01 1.61
CA LYS A 8 14.57 15.58 1.96
C LYS A 8 14.50 14.78 3.27
N HIS A 9 15.51 13.97 3.55
CA HIS A 9 15.55 13.19 4.78
C HIS A 9 15.82 14.08 6.00
N LEU A 10 16.78 15.00 5.90
CA LEU A 10 17.10 15.96 6.95
C LEU A 10 15.91 16.87 7.26
N THR A 11 15.23 17.40 6.25
CA THR A 11 14.03 18.24 6.44
C THR A 11 12.89 17.51 7.15
N LYS A 12 12.68 16.21 6.86
CA LYS A 12 11.71 15.38 7.60
C LYS A 12 12.08 15.23 9.08
N LEU A 13 13.37 15.05 9.38
CA LEU A 13 13.85 14.91 10.77
C LEU A 13 13.76 16.24 11.55
N PHE A 14 14.13 17.37 10.93
CA PHE A 14 13.98 18.69 11.53
C PHE A 14 12.50 19.03 11.83
N ASP A 15 11.58 18.69 10.93
CA ASP A 15 10.15 18.90 11.17
C ASP A 15 9.62 18.02 12.33
N ILE A 16 10.12 16.80 12.50
CA ILE A 16 9.79 15.95 13.67
C ILE A 16 10.31 16.57 14.96
N LEU A 17 11.57 17.02 14.98
CA LEU A 17 12.17 17.70 16.14
C LEU A 17 11.40 18.97 16.50
N PHE A 18 11.00 19.77 15.51
CA PHE A 18 10.25 21.00 15.71
C PHE A 18 8.85 20.74 16.29
N ARG A 19 8.13 19.71 15.81
CA ARG A 19 6.83 19.30 16.38
C ARG A 19 6.96 18.83 17.82
N PHE A 20 8.04 18.12 18.14
CA PHE A 20 8.32 17.66 19.49
C PHE A 20 8.59 18.85 20.43
N LEU A 21 9.42 19.81 20.00
CA LEU A 21 9.80 20.99 20.77
C LEU A 21 8.64 21.97 21.00
N LEU A 22 7.76 22.18 20.02
CA LEU A 22 6.71 23.19 20.10
C LEU A 22 5.42 22.74 20.80
N GLY A 23 5.27 21.47 21.17
CA GLY A 23 4.09 20.96 21.87
C GLY A 23 2.75 21.15 21.13
N SER A 24 2.76 21.63 19.88
CA SER A 24 1.55 22.03 19.16
C SER A 24 0.81 20.80 18.64
N GLY A 25 -0.45 20.67 19.00
CA GLY A 25 -1.31 19.60 18.54
C GLY A 25 -1.61 19.73 17.05
N THR A 26 -0.86 19.04 16.19
CA THR A 26 -1.24 18.91 14.77
C THR A 26 -2.56 18.15 14.68
N THR A 27 -3.59 18.76 14.09
CA THR A 27 -4.87 18.09 13.84
C THR A 27 -4.71 16.99 12.78
N TRP A 28 -5.61 16.00 12.78
CA TRP A 28 -5.58 14.93 11.77
C TRP A 28 -5.65 15.48 10.32
N ASN A 29 -6.46 16.53 10.09
CA ASN A 29 -6.58 17.15 8.78
C ASN A 29 -5.27 17.79 8.30
N GLN A 30 -4.54 18.45 9.21
CA GLN A 30 -3.21 19.02 8.90
C GLN A 30 -2.18 17.90 8.62
N ALA A 31 -2.20 16.82 9.40
CA ALA A 31 -1.33 15.67 9.16
C ALA A 31 -1.61 15.01 7.80
N LYS A 32 -2.89 14.80 7.47
CA LYS A 32 -3.33 14.25 6.18
C LYS A 32 -2.91 15.14 5.01
N ALA A 33 -3.13 16.44 5.10
CA ALA A 33 -2.70 17.39 4.08
C ALA A 33 -1.18 17.34 3.85
N LYS A 34 -0.40 17.22 4.93
CA LYS A 34 1.05 17.08 4.85
C LYS A 34 1.47 15.79 4.16
N VAL A 35 0.90 14.64 4.54
CA VAL A 35 1.21 13.35 3.89
C VAL A 35 0.86 13.37 2.41
N HIS A 36 -0.30 13.92 2.04
CA HIS A 36 -0.69 14.06 0.63
C HIS A 36 0.29 14.95 -0.15
N LYS A 37 0.74 16.06 0.46
CA LYS A 37 1.77 16.93 -0.13
C LYS A 37 3.11 16.21 -0.28
N GLU A 38 3.53 15.44 0.72
CA GLU A 38 4.79 14.68 0.69
C GLU A 38 4.78 13.58 -0.38
N LEU A 39 3.66 12.87 -0.56
CA LEU A 39 3.47 11.91 -1.66
C LEU A 39 3.67 12.57 -3.04
N GLY A 40 3.39 13.87 -3.14
CA GLY A 40 3.54 14.64 -4.38
C GLY A 40 2.56 14.20 -5.48
N ILE A 41 1.41 13.64 -5.08
CA ILE A 41 0.33 13.21 -5.97
C ILE A 41 -0.89 14.10 -5.74
N SER A 42 -1.60 14.45 -6.81
CA SER A 42 -2.81 15.27 -6.67
C SER A 42 -3.90 14.53 -5.88
N GLN A 43 -4.69 15.27 -5.11
CA GLN A 43 -5.80 14.69 -4.35
C GLN A 43 -6.80 13.97 -5.25
N ALA A 44 -7.08 14.50 -6.44
CA ALA A 44 -7.94 13.85 -7.43
C ALA A 44 -7.45 12.43 -7.78
N LYS A 45 -6.14 12.26 -7.97
CA LYS A 45 -5.53 10.96 -8.23
C LYS A 45 -5.64 10.01 -7.03
N ILE A 46 -5.42 10.53 -5.82
CA ILE A 46 -5.60 9.77 -4.58
C ILE A 46 -7.04 9.26 -4.44
N PHE A 47 -8.03 10.11 -4.73
CA PHE A 47 -9.45 9.74 -4.62
C PHE A 47 -9.95 8.86 -5.76
N ALA A 48 -9.35 8.96 -6.95
CA ALA A 48 -9.67 8.11 -8.10
C ALA A 48 -9.08 6.70 -8.00
N TRP A 49 -8.19 6.45 -7.04
CA TRP A 49 -7.53 5.16 -6.89
C TRP A 49 -8.53 4.03 -6.60
N LYS A 50 -8.33 2.88 -7.25
CA LYS A 50 -9.17 1.69 -7.13
C LYS A 50 -8.39 0.48 -6.67
N SER A 51 -9.10 -0.56 -6.21
CA SER A 51 -8.49 -1.83 -5.85
C SER A 51 -7.97 -2.60 -7.06
N HIS A 52 -6.86 -3.33 -6.88
CA HIS A 52 -6.22 -4.09 -7.95
C HIS A 52 -5.83 -5.49 -7.46
N SER A 53 -5.98 -6.51 -8.32
CA SER A 53 -5.52 -7.87 -8.01
C SER A 53 -4.02 -7.99 -8.24
N ILE A 54 -3.31 -8.67 -7.35
CA ILE A 54 -1.89 -9.02 -7.50
C ILE A 54 -1.83 -10.30 -8.34
N VAL A 55 -1.18 -10.21 -9.49
CA VAL A 55 -0.93 -11.36 -10.38
C VAL A 55 0.39 -12.02 -10.01
N GLU A 56 1.43 -11.21 -9.82
CA GLU A 56 2.79 -11.69 -9.58
C GLU A 56 3.59 -10.67 -8.76
N ILE A 57 4.54 -11.17 -7.98
CA ILE A 57 5.57 -10.36 -7.33
C ILE A 57 6.94 -10.91 -7.75
N ASP A 58 7.64 -10.18 -8.62
CA ASP A 58 9.01 -10.50 -9.03
C ASP A 58 9.98 -9.85 -8.03
N SER A 59 10.44 -10.66 -7.06
CA SER A 59 11.38 -10.22 -6.02
C SER A 59 12.78 -9.91 -6.52
N LYS A 60 13.19 -10.46 -7.67
CA LYS A 60 14.50 -10.19 -8.27
C LYS A 60 14.52 -8.81 -8.92
N LYS A 61 13.41 -8.44 -9.57
CA LYS A 61 13.25 -7.13 -10.23
C LYS A 61 12.62 -6.06 -9.34
N ASN A 62 12.14 -6.43 -8.15
CA ASN A 62 11.32 -5.58 -7.28
C ASN A 62 10.11 -5.00 -8.02
N LEU A 63 9.36 -5.87 -8.69
CA LEU A 63 8.14 -5.51 -9.42
C LEU A 63 6.93 -6.21 -8.84
N VAL A 64 5.83 -5.49 -8.72
CA VAL A 64 4.51 -6.04 -8.41
C VAL A 64 3.64 -5.88 -9.64
N ILE A 65 3.20 -6.99 -10.23
CA ILE A 65 2.33 -6.98 -11.40
C ILE A 65 0.88 -7.03 -10.92
N LEU A 66 0.15 -5.97 -11.22
CA LEU A 66 -1.25 -5.83 -10.87
C LEU A 66 -2.15 -6.04 -12.09
N LYS A 67 -3.39 -6.47 -11.85
CA LYS A 67 -4.46 -6.52 -12.85
C LYS A 67 -5.56 -5.52 -12.48
N GLY A 68 -5.84 -4.59 -13.40
CA GLY A 68 -6.95 -3.64 -13.28
C GLY A 68 -8.30 -4.27 -13.60
N GLU A 69 -9.39 -3.52 -13.34
CA GLU A 69 -10.77 -3.94 -13.63
C GLU A 69 -10.99 -4.27 -15.12
N ASN A 70 -10.29 -3.57 -16.02
CA ASN A 70 -10.31 -3.81 -17.47
C ASN A 70 -9.43 -4.99 -17.92
N GLY A 71 -8.85 -5.74 -16.99
CA GLY A 71 -7.95 -6.87 -17.26
C GLY A 71 -6.52 -6.48 -17.66
N LYS A 72 -6.21 -5.19 -17.77
CA LYS A 72 -4.86 -4.70 -18.12
C LYS A 72 -3.86 -5.05 -17.02
N LEU A 73 -2.70 -5.55 -17.42
CA LEU A 73 -1.56 -5.75 -16.53
C LEU A 73 -0.80 -4.44 -16.33
N ILE A 74 -0.50 -4.13 -15.08
CA ILE A 74 0.12 -2.87 -14.65
C ILE A 74 1.35 -3.23 -13.80
N PRO A 75 2.57 -3.10 -14.34
CA PRO A 75 3.78 -3.30 -13.56
C PRO A 75 4.04 -2.11 -12.65
N ILE A 76 4.17 -2.37 -11.35
CA ILE A 76 4.48 -1.36 -10.32
C ILE A 76 5.90 -1.60 -9.81
N GLU A 77 6.76 -0.61 -10.02
CA GLU A 77 8.06 -0.54 -9.37
C GLU A 77 7.90 -0.52 -7.85
N SER A 78 8.68 -1.36 -7.18
CA SER A 78 8.68 -1.54 -5.74
C SER A 78 10.11 -1.50 -5.20
N ASP A 79 10.23 -1.50 -3.89
CA ASP A 79 11.49 -1.70 -3.19
C ASP A 79 11.54 -3.10 -2.57
N LYS A 80 12.75 -3.54 -2.21
CA LYS A 80 13.00 -4.86 -1.65
C LYS A 80 12.18 -5.13 -0.39
N LYS A 81 12.08 -4.15 0.51
CA LYS A 81 11.37 -4.29 1.79
C LYS A 81 9.86 -4.47 1.55
N THR A 82 9.27 -3.61 0.71
CA THR A 82 7.85 -3.73 0.33
C THR A 82 7.56 -5.07 -0.33
N THR A 83 8.41 -5.49 -1.27
CA THR A 83 8.27 -6.78 -1.98
C THR A 83 8.31 -7.96 -1.00
N GLN A 84 9.28 -7.99 -0.08
CA GLN A 84 9.38 -9.02 0.95
C GLN A 84 8.15 -9.04 1.87
N ASN A 85 7.68 -7.87 2.30
CA ASN A 85 6.51 -7.75 3.16
C ASN A 85 5.23 -8.23 2.46
N LEU A 86 5.06 -7.94 1.17
CA LEU A 86 3.92 -8.43 0.39
C LEU A 86 3.97 -9.95 0.22
N ILE A 87 5.13 -10.52 -0.13
CA ILE A 87 5.30 -11.97 -0.26
C ILE A 87 4.98 -12.69 1.06
N LYS A 88 5.54 -12.18 2.17
CA LYS A 88 5.23 -12.70 3.51
C LYS A 88 3.75 -12.60 3.82
N GLY A 89 3.14 -11.44 3.55
CA GLY A 89 1.72 -11.21 3.75
C GLY A 89 0.82 -12.17 2.96
N ILE A 90 1.19 -12.49 1.72
CA ILE A 90 0.48 -13.48 0.89
C ILE A 90 0.65 -14.89 1.47
N ALA A 91 1.87 -15.30 1.83
CA ALA A 91 2.13 -16.62 2.38
C ALA A 91 1.39 -16.89 3.71
N GLU A 92 1.18 -15.83 4.51
CA GLU A 92 0.44 -15.89 5.76
C GLU A 92 -1.09 -15.74 5.59
N ASN A 93 -1.57 -15.38 4.40
CA ASN A 93 -3.00 -15.30 4.07
C ASN A 93 -3.48 -16.65 3.54
N GLN A 94 -3.70 -17.60 4.45
CA GLN A 94 -4.19 -18.94 4.12
C GLN A 94 -5.67 -19.06 4.49
N PHE A 95 -6.51 -19.52 3.55
CA PHE A 95 -7.82 -20.03 3.89
C PHE A 95 -7.71 -21.49 4.34
N LEU A 96 -8.76 -21.97 5.02
CA LEU A 96 -8.89 -23.39 5.33
C LEU A 96 -8.98 -24.21 4.02
N PRO A 97 -8.29 -25.36 3.92
CA PRO A 97 -8.26 -26.20 2.71
C PRO A 97 -9.64 -26.58 2.14
N LYS A 98 -10.66 -26.70 3.01
CA LYS A 98 -12.04 -27.02 2.60
C LYS A 98 -12.71 -25.97 1.71
N TYR A 99 -12.12 -24.80 1.55
CA TYR A 99 -12.62 -23.73 0.69
C TYR A 99 -11.89 -23.64 -0.66
N GLY A 100 -10.93 -24.53 -0.92
CA GLY A 100 -10.01 -24.47 -2.06
C GLY A 100 -8.58 -24.21 -1.60
N THR A 101 -7.61 -24.39 -2.51
CA THR A 101 -6.19 -24.05 -2.28
C THR A 101 -5.78 -22.74 -2.94
N ASP A 102 -6.63 -22.22 -3.84
CA ASP A 102 -6.28 -21.14 -4.73
C ASP A 102 -7.10 -19.88 -4.43
N PHE A 103 -6.42 -18.75 -4.29
CA PHE A 103 -7.03 -17.48 -3.90
C PHE A 103 -6.51 -16.33 -4.77
N ILE A 104 -7.35 -15.30 -4.90
CA ILE A 104 -6.96 -14.04 -5.53
C ILE A 104 -6.51 -13.10 -4.41
N ASN A 105 -5.27 -12.63 -4.53
CA ASN A 105 -4.76 -11.56 -3.68
C ASN A 105 -5.06 -10.21 -4.33
N GLU A 106 -5.54 -9.24 -3.56
CA GLU A 106 -5.80 -7.88 -4.02
C GLU A 106 -5.24 -6.86 -3.03
N ILE A 107 -4.77 -5.73 -3.56
CA ILE A 107 -4.60 -4.51 -2.78
C ILE A 107 -5.95 -3.80 -2.82
N LYS A 108 -6.71 -3.88 -1.72
CA LYS A 108 -8.07 -3.33 -1.67
C LYS A 108 -8.09 -1.83 -1.42
N SER A 109 -7.19 -1.36 -0.57
CA SER A 109 -7.02 0.05 -0.21
C SER A 109 -5.61 0.30 0.29
N TRP A 110 -5.25 1.55 0.46
CA TRP A 110 -4.05 1.96 1.16
C TRP A 110 -4.41 3.03 2.19
N ASN A 111 -3.59 3.13 3.23
CA ASN A 111 -3.70 4.16 4.25
C ASN A 111 -2.30 4.52 4.78
N PHE A 112 -2.28 5.46 5.72
CA PHE A 112 -1.07 5.83 6.43
C PHE A 112 -1.37 6.02 7.91
N GLU A 113 -0.37 5.77 8.74
CA GLU A 113 -0.36 6.14 10.15
C GLU A 113 0.60 7.29 10.35
N TYR A 114 0.11 8.33 11.02
CA TYR A 114 0.87 9.52 11.32
C TYR A 114 1.24 9.55 12.79
N TYR A 115 2.50 9.86 13.08
CA TYR A 115 3.01 9.99 14.43
C TYR A 115 3.74 11.33 14.55
N ARG A 116 3.71 11.91 15.75
CA ARG A 116 4.43 13.16 16.02
C ARG A 116 5.95 12.97 16.03
N THR A 117 6.40 11.78 16.38
CA THR A 117 7.80 11.47 16.71
C THR A 117 8.51 10.63 15.65
N LYS A 118 7.81 10.17 14.62
CA LYS A 118 8.41 9.38 13.53
C LYS A 118 7.75 9.71 12.18
N PRO A 119 8.45 9.46 11.06
CA PRO A 119 7.86 9.63 9.73
C PRO A 119 6.56 8.81 9.55
N PRO A 120 5.69 9.22 8.61
CA PRO A 120 4.47 8.46 8.31
C PRO A 120 4.78 7.02 7.90
N GLU A 121 3.99 6.09 8.42
CA GLU A 121 4.04 4.68 8.03
C GLU A 121 2.93 4.39 7.03
N TYR A 122 3.27 3.93 5.83
CA TYR A 122 2.30 3.63 4.79
C TYR A 122 1.92 2.15 4.83
N LYS A 123 0.64 1.84 4.64
CA LYS A 123 0.15 0.46 4.62
C LYS A 123 -0.81 0.23 3.47
N VAL A 124 -0.86 -1.02 3.01
CA VAL A 124 -1.89 -1.51 2.09
C VAL A 124 -2.77 -2.56 2.77
N ASP A 125 -4.08 -2.51 2.50
CA ASP A 125 -5.04 -3.56 2.85
C ASP A 125 -4.91 -4.69 1.82
N LEU A 126 -4.11 -5.70 2.16
CA LEU A 126 -3.95 -6.93 1.39
C LEU A 126 -5.11 -7.87 1.73
N ARG A 127 -5.95 -8.16 0.74
CA ARG A 127 -7.03 -9.14 0.88
C ARG A 127 -6.77 -10.37 0.04
N ALA A 128 -7.05 -11.53 0.61
CA ALA A 128 -7.17 -12.78 -0.13
C ALA A 128 -8.65 -13.13 -0.22
N LYS A 129 -9.12 -13.50 -1.42
CA LYS A 129 -10.50 -13.92 -1.70
C LYS A 129 -10.49 -15.26 -2.44
N LEU A 130 -11.56 -16.03 -2.29
CA LEU A 130 -11.78 -17.22 -3.11
C LEU A 130 -11.82 -16.85 -4.60
N LYS A 131 -11.34 -17.73 -5.48
CA LYS A 131 -11.52 -17.53 -6.92
C LYS A 131 -13.03 -17.58 -7.28
N PRO A 132 -13.47 -16.88 -8.34
CA PRO A 132 -14.90 -16.81 -8.72
C PRO A 132 -15.60 -18.17 -8.82
N GLU A 133 -14.91 -19.18 -9.35
CA GLU A 133 -15.38 -20.56 -9.46
C GLU A 133 -15.73 -21.19 -8.10
N ASP A 134 -15.02 -20.83 -7.04
CA ASP A 134 -15.24 -21.34 -5.68
C ASP A 134 -16.29 -20.54 -4.89
N GLN A 135 -16.77 -19.41 -5.44
CA GLN A 135 -17.74 -18.50 -4.83
C GLN A 135 -19.20 -18.95 -5.05
N THR A 136 -19.49 -20.23 -4.81
CA THR A 136 -20.78 -20.88 -5.09
C THR A 136 -21.97 -20.39 -4.25
N THR A 137 -21.73 -19.62 -3.20
CA THR A 137 -22.76 -19.09 -2.30
C THR A 137 -22.48 -17.64 -1.93
N GLU A 138 -23.50 -16.88 -1.55
CA GLU A 138 -23.34 -15.50 -1.06
C GLU A 138 -22.39 -15.39 0.15
N LYS A 139 -22.40 -16.40 1.03
CA LYS A 139 -21.45 -16.49 2.14
C LYS A 139 -20.01 -16.58 1.64
N ARG A 140 -19.75 -17.39 0.61
CA ARG A 140 -18.41 -17.57 0.03
C ARG A 140 -17.96 -16.34 -0.77
N LYS A 141 -18.86 -15.66 -1.51
CA LYS A 141 -18.58 -14.40 -2.21
C LYS A 141 -18.07 -13.29 -1.27
N LYS A 142 -18.55 -13.28 -0.03
CA LYS A 142 -18.20 -12.29 1.00
C LYS A 142 -16.99 -12.71 1.84
N MET A 143 -16.45 -13.91 1.67
CA MET A 143 -15.35 -14.42 2.47
C MET A 143 -14.02 -13.84 1.99
N TYR A 144 -13.27 -13.26 2.92
CA TYR A 144 -11.91 -12.80 2.66
C TYR A 144 -11.06 -12.88 3.92
N HIS A 145 -9.75 -13.04 3.74
CA HIS A 145 -8.76 -12.74 4.78
C HIS A 145 -8.14 -11.38 4.49
N LYS A 146 -7.84 -10.62 5.54
CA LYS A 146 -7.27 -9.27 5.44
C LYS A 146 -6.01 -9.16 6.29
N ARG A 147 -4.99 -8.50 5.74
CA ARG A 147 -3.79 -8.06 6.46
C ARG A 147 -3.42 -6.64 6.06
N ASN A 148 -2.96 -5.84 7.02
CA ASN A 148 -2.36 -4.55 6.72
C ASN A 148 -0.86 -4.76 6.53
N ILE A 149 -0.35 -4.50 5.34
CA ILE A 149 1.06 -4.69 5.00
C ILE A 149 1.74 -3.33 4.97
N VAL A 150 2.80 -3.16 5.76
CA VAL A 150 3.62 -1.95 5.73
C VAL A 150 4.43 -1.91 4.44
N VAL A 151 4.35 -0.79 3.74
CA VAL A 151 5.00 -0.56 2.44
C VAL A 151 5.74 0.78 2.46
N SER A 152 6.58 1.02 1.45
CA SER A 152 7.27 2.30 1.33
C SER A 152 6.39 3.39 0.71
N GLU A 153 6.77 4.65 0.98
CA GLU A 153 6.24 5.83 0.28
C GLU A 153 6.44 5.72 -1.24
N PHE A 154 7.60 5.22 -1.66
CA PHE A 154 7.94 5.02 -3.08
C PHE A 154 6.93 4.10 -3.76
N PHE A 155 6.61 2.98 -3.13
CA PHE A 155 5.65 2.02 -3.67
C PHE A 155 4.24 2.62 -3.75
N ILE A 156 3.74 3.29 -2.69
CA ILE A 156 2.43 3.95 -2.74
C ILE A 156 2.36 4.98 -3.86
N LYS A 157 3.43 5.76 -4.04
CA LYS A 157 3.49 6.74 -5.10
C LYS A 157 3.36 6.10 -6.47
N LYS A 158 4.20 5.10 -6.77
CA LYS A 158 4.17 4.37 -8.04
C LYS A 158 2.85 3.64 -8.26
N LEU A 159 2.30 3.05 -7.21
CA LEU A 159 1.00 2.40 -7.20
C LEU A 159 -0.07 3.37 -7.71
N ILE A 160 -0.22 4.54 -7.07
CA ILE A 160 -1.26 5.50 -7.45
C ILE A 160 -1.00 6.10 -8.84
N GLU A 161 0.24 6.44 -9.17
CA GLU A 161 0.57 7.05 -10.47
C GLU A 161 0.27 6.15 -11.68
N LYS A 162 0.40 4.83 -11.51
CA LYS A 162 0.26 3.85 -12.60
C LYS A 162 -1.13 3.23 -12.71
N THR A 163 -2.00 3.44 -11.73
CA THR A 163 -3.30 2.74 -11.61
C THR A 163 -4.53 3.64 -11.83
N ILE A 164 -4.31 4.81 -12.43
CA ILE A 164 -5.36 5.78 -12.78
C ILE A 164 -5.52 5.81 -14.30
#